data_AF-A0A150V8I2-F1
#
_entry.id   AF-A0A150V8I2-F1
#
_cell.length_a   1.000
_cell.length_b   1.000
_cell.length_c   1.000
_cell.angle_alpha   90.00
_cell.angle_beta   90.00
_cell.angle_gamma   90.00
#
_symmetry.space_group_name_H-M   'P 1'
#
loop_
_entity.id
_entity.type
_entity.pdbx_description
1 polymer ?
#
loop_
_entity_poly.entity_id
_entity_poly.type
_entity_poly.pdbx_seq_one_letter_code
_entity_poly.pdbx_strand_id
1 'polypeptide(L)'
;LSICLSTAIIGTAGKAINFFMVNHKSNPWLLPIWPNHFENRELQGLVGISAAIVVLNAGLILSLFIRSVRSLSDQVWSTTNSLQLPANVIVLITSLLSAMCSLSGIIFQSVINQHAPARDTLQTWTCRWSNASINQGQGPPARFATICQETRFAFFATIPVFAI
;
A
#
# COMPACT_ATOMS: atom_id res chain seq x y z
N LEU A 1 10.52 5.93 9.23
CA LEU A 1 10.63 4.71 8.39
C LEU A 1 9.26 4.24 7.88
N SER A 2 8.31 3.93 8.77
CA SER A 2 6.95 3.47 8.40
C SER A 2 6.24 4.39 7.38
N ILE A 3 6.29 5.72 7.56
CA ILE A 3 5.74 6.69 6.61
C ILE A 3 6.43 6.61 5.23
N CYS A 4 7.76 6.50 5.18
CA CYS A 4 8.52 6.43 3.93
C CYS A 4 8.19 5.15 3.15
N LEU A 5 8.09 4.01 3.83
CA LEU A 5 7.70 2.76 3.18
C LEU A 5 6.24 2.81 2.71
N SER A 6 5.33 3.31 3.54
CA SER A 6 3.91 3.43 3.19
C SER A 6 3.69 4.35 1.99
N THR A 7 4.42 5.47 1.90
CA THR A 7 4.37 6.36 0.73
C THR A 7 4.97 5.72 -0.52
N ALA A 8 6.05 4.94 -0.39
CA ALA A 8 6.60 4.16 -1.49
C ALA A 8 5.61 3.11 -2.01
N ILE A 9 4.90 2.41 -1.11
CA ILE A 9 3.84 1.45 -1.45
C ILE A 9 2.71 2.14 -2.23
N ILE A 10 2.24 3.31 -1.78
CA ILE A 10 1.23 4.10 -2.49
C ILE A 10 1.72 4.45 -3.90
N GLY A 11 2.98 4.89 -4.03
CA GLY A 11 3.57 5.27 -5.31
C GLY A 11 3.65 4.12 -6.31
N THR A 12 4.17 2.97 -5.89
CA THR A 12 4.32 1.80 -6.77
C THR A 12 2.97 1.16 -7.11
N ALA A 13 2.09 0.98 -6.13
CA ALA A 13 0.75 0.44 -6.36
C ALA A 13 -0.12 1.38 -7.21
N GLY A 14 -0.07 2.70 -6.94
CA GLY A 14 -0.82 3.70 -7.68
C GLY A 14 -0.40 3.80 -9.15
N LYS A 15 0.91 3.76 -9.42
CA LYS A 15 1.44 3.75 -10.78
C LYS A 15 0.99 2.51 -11.56
N ALA A 16 0.99 1.34 -10.91
CA ALA A 16 0.52 0.10 -11.50
C ALA A 16 -0.99 0.13 -11.82
N ILE A 17 -1.83 0.65 -10.92
CA ILE A 17 -3.27 0.85 -11.15
C ILE A 17 -3.49 1.81 -12.31
N ASN A 18 -2.78 2.94 -12.36
CA ASN A 18 -2.95 3.92 -13.43
C ASN A 18 -2.60 3.33 -14.81
N PHE A 19 -1.50 2.57 -14.89
CA PHE A 19 -1.15 1.86 -16.11
C PHE A 19 -2.25 0.90 -16.55
N PHE A 20 -2.80 0.11 -15.62
CA PHE A 20 -3.92 -0.77 -15.90
C PHE A 20 -5.13 0.02 -16.44
N MET A 21 -5.57 1.06 -15.75
CA MET A 21 -6.75 1.84 -16.15
C MET A 21 -6.63 2.45 -17.55
N VAL A 22 -5.44 2.95 -17.90
CA VAL A 22 -5.16 3.51 -19.24
C VAL A 22 -5.16 2.40 -20.31
N ASN A 23 -4.44 1.29 -20.06
CA ASN A 23 -4.20 0.28 -21.08
C ASN A 23 -5.26 -0.84 -21.14
N HIS A 24 -6.14 -0.92 -20.14
CA HIS A 24 -7.20 -1.94 -20.08
C HIS A 24 -8.27 -1.69 -21.13
N LYS A 25 -8.56 -0.42 -21.46
CA LYS A 25 -9.55 -0.04 -22.50
C LYS A 25 -8.93 0.28 -23.85
N SER A 26 -7.71 0.83 -23.88
CA SER A 26 -7.02 1.15 -25.13
C SER A 26 -6.30 -0.08 -25.67
N ASN A 27 -7.06 -1.04 -26.20
CA ASN A 27 -6.48 -2.21 -26.84
C ASN A 27 -6.70 -2.14 -28.36
N PRO A 28 -5.84 -1.42 -29.11
CA PRO A 28 -5.99 -1.22 -30.56
C PRO A 28 -5.87 -2.51 -31.39
N TRP A 29 -5.48 -3.64 -30.77
CA TRP A 29 -5.19 -4.89 -31.47
C TRP A 29 -6.13 -6.06 -31.15
N LEU A 30 -7.25 -5.87 -30.44
CA LEU A 30 -8.24 -6.94 -30.15
C LEU A 30 -7.70 -8.23 -29.48
N LEU A 31 -6.44 -8.28 -29.04
CA LEU A 31 -5.90 -9.42 -28.31
C LEU A 31 -6.35 -9.37 -26.84
N PRO A 32 -6.90 -10.46 -26.28
CA PRO A 32 -7.28 -10.55 -24.87
C PRO A 32 -6.04 -10.72 -23.98
N ILE A 33 -5.17 -9.71 -23.95
CA ILE A 33 -4.02 -9.61 -23.03
C ILE A 33 -4.43 -9.33 -21.58
N TRP A 34 -5.70 -9.00 -21.34
CA TRP A 34 -6.26 -8.77 -20.02
C TRP A 34 -7.44 -9.73 -19.81
N PRO A 35 -7.46 -10.51 -18.72
CA PRO A 35 -8.62 -11.31 -18.35
C PRO A 35 -9.85 -10.42 -18.12
N ASN A 36 -11.05 -10.93 -18.45
CA ASN A 36 -12.32 -10.22 -18.21
C ASN A 36 -12.66 -10.07 -16.71
N HIS A 37 -12.03 -10.88 -15.85
CA HIS A 37 -12.28 -10.91 -14.40
C HIS A 37 -11.01 -10.55 -13.62
N PHE A 38 -10.62 -9.29 -13.68
CA PHE A 38 -9.45 -8.79 -12.96
C PHE A 38 -9.83 -8.33 -11.54
N GLU A 39 -9.15 -8.86 -10.53
CA GLU A 39 -9.39 -8.43 -9.14
C GLU A 39 -8.51 -7.22 -8.77
N ASN A 40 -9.04 -6.02 -8.97
CA ASN A 40 -8.36 -4.76 -8.66
C ASN A 40 -8.34 -4.42 -7.16
N ARG A 41 -9.11 -5.17 -6.37
CA ARG A 41 -9.31 -4.90 -4.93
C ARG A 41 -8.02 -5.06 -4.14
N GLU A 42 -7.11 -5.93 -4.58
CA GLU A 42 -5.81 -6.13 -3.94
C GLU A 42 -5.03 -4.82 -3.83
N LEU A 43 -4.75 -4.17 -4.98
CA LEU A 43 -3.95 -2.95 -5.02
C LEU A 43 -4.68 -1.76 -4.41
N GLN A 44 -6.00 -1.65 -4.59
CA GLN A 44 -6.80 -0.60 -3.95
C GLN A 44 -6.79 -0.72 -2.42
N GLY A 45 -6.91 -1.94 -1.90
CA GLY A 45 -6.80 -2.22 -0.47
C GLY A 45 -5.41 -1.85 0.06
N LEU A 46 -4.35 -2.16 -0.69
CA LEU A 46 -2.98 -1.80 -0.33
C LEU A 46 -2.77 -0.29 -0.21
N VAL A 47 -3.27 0.46 -1.18
CA VAL A 47 -3.22 1.93 -1.18
C VAL A 47 -4.03 2.50 -0.02
N GLY A 48 -5.21 1.95 0.26
CA GLY A 48 -6.05 2.37 1.38
C GLY A 48 -5.38 2.16 2.75
N ILE A 49 -4.81 0.98 2.97
CA ILE A 49 -4.15 0.62 4.23
C ILE A 49 -2.88 1.44 4.43
N SER A 50 -2.04 1.57 3.40
CA SER A 50 -0.83 2.41 3.48
C SER A 50 -1.15 3.89 3.69
N ALA A 51 -2.22 4.41 3.07
CA ALA A 51 -2.69 5.77 3.34
C ALA A 51 -3.15 5.95 4.79
N ALA A 52 -3.90 4.99 5.35
CA ALA A 52 -4.31 5.02 6.75
C ALA A 52 -3.10 5.05 7.71
N ILE A 53 -2.08 4.23 7.45
CA ILE A 53 -0.84 4.19 8.25
C ILE A 53 -0.11 5.55 8.18
N VAL A 54 -0.03 6.19 7.01
CA VAL A 54 0.56 7.53 6.88
C VAL A 54 -0.19 8.55 7.71
N VAL A 55 -1.53 8.56 7.65
CA VAL A 55 -2.36 9.51 8.42
C VAL A 55 -2.19 9.30 9.93
N LEU A 56 -2.24 8.05 10.39
CA LEU A 56 -2.07 7.72 11.82
C LEU A 56 -0.68 8.15 12.33
N ASN A 57 0.38 7.82 11.59
CA ASN A 57 1.75 8.16 12.01
C ASN A 57 2.03 9.68 11.90
N ALA A 58 1.51 10.36 10.89
CA ALA A 58 1.63 11.82 10.78
C ALA A 58 0.88 12.53 11.92
N GLY A 59 -0.33 12.06 12.26
CA GLY A 59 -1.10 12.54 13.40
C GLY A 59 -0.36 12.35 14.72
N LEU A 60 0.31 11.21 14.92
CA LEU A 60 1.14 10.97 16.09
C LEU A 60 2.30 11.97 16.18
N ILE A 61 3.06 12.14 15.09
CA ILE A 61 4.19 13.08 15.05
C ILE A 61 3.70 14.50 15.38
N LEU A 62 2.60 14.93 14.77
CA LEU A 62 2.01 16.24 15.05
C LEU A 62 1.58 16.38 16.51
N SER A 63 0.95 15.35 17.09
CA SER A 63 0.52 15.36 18.49
C SER A 63 1.70 15.44 19.47
N LEU A 64 2.81 14.75 19.16
CA LEU A 64 4.04 14.79 19.95
C LEU A 64 4.74 16.14 19.81
N PHE A 65 4.77 16.70 18.60
CA PHE A 65 5.34 18.03 18.34
C PHE A 65 4.56 19.15 19.05
N ILE A 66 3.23 19.10 19.03
CA ILE A 66 2.39 20.05 19.78
C ILE A 66 2.64 19.92 21.29
N ARG A 67 2.80 18.69 21.82
CA ARG A 67 3.16 18.49 23.23
C ARG A 67 4.56 19.02 23.57
N SER A 68 5.56 18.82 22.70
CA SER A 68 6.92 19.32 22.96
C SER A 68 6.97 20.85 22.90
N VAL A 69 6.26 21.47 21.95
CA VAL A 69 6.16 22.94 21.85
C VAL A 69 5.37 23.51 23.03
N ARG A 70 4.27 22.87 23.47
CA ARG A 70 3.53 23.28 24.69
C ARG A 70 4.34 23.13 25.97
N SER A 71 5.18 22.12 26.07
CA SER A 71 6.12 21.98 27.20
C SER A 71 7.12 23.14 27.27
N LEU A 72 7.38 23.83 26.16
CA LEU A 72 8.18 25.04 26.10
C LEU A 72 7.34 26.32 26.21
N SER A 73 6.06 26.30 25.84
CA SER A 73 5.22 27.51 25.73
C SER A 73 4.29 27.78 26.91
N ASP A 74 3.87 26.79 27.71
CA ASP A 74 2.76 27.03 28.64
C ASP A 74 2.99 26.54 30.06
N GLN A 75 3.52 27.50 30.83
CA GLN A 75 3.01 27.85 32.15
C GLN A 75 1.64 28.56 32.10
N VAL A 76 0.91 28.69 30.97
CA VAL A 76 -0.21 29.67 30.93
C VAL A 76 -1.56 29.18 30.41
N TRP A 77 -1.73 28.35 29.36
CA TRP A 77 -3.11 28.05 28.89
C TRP A 77 -3.58 26.59 29.03
N SER A 78 -4.09 26.29 30.23
CA SER A 78 -5.00 25.18 30.47
C SER A 78 -6.39 25.50 29.91
N THR A 79 -6.71 25.07 28.69
CA THR A 79 -8.13 24.92 28.31
C THR A 79 -8.27 23.92 27.17
N THR A 80 -8.51 22.66 27.52
CA THR A 80 -9.50 21.78 26.88
C THR A 80 -9.55 20.50 27.69
N ASN A 81 -10.76 19.97 27.85
CA ASN A 81 -11.11 18.78 28.62
C ASN A 81 -10.55 17.52 27.91
N SER A 82 -9.23 17.42 27.76
CA SER A 82 -8.55 16.29 27.13
C SER A 82 -8.14 15.32 28.21
N LEU A 83 -8.69 14.11 28.19
CA LEU A 83 -8.18 12.95 28.91
C LEU A 83 -6.66 12.92 28.70
N GLN A 84 -5.89 13.34 29.71
CA GLN A 84 -4.42 13.46 29.62
C GLN A 84 -3.83 12.05 29.67
N LEU A 85 -3.97 11.33 28.56
CA LEU A 85 -3.30 10.06 28.38
C LEU A 85 -1.78 10.35 28.35
N PRO A 86 -0.97 9.59 29.10
CA PRO A 86 0.47 9.72 29.03
C PRO A 86 0.93 9.45 27.59
N ALA A 87 1.96 10.17 27.13
CA ALA A 87 2.43 10.09 25.74
C ALA A 87 2.72 8.64 25.32
N ASN A 88 3.21 7.82 26.26
CA ASN A 88 3.48 6.40 26.09
C ASN A 88 2.24 5.60 25.68
N VAL A 89 1.06 5.93 26.22
CA VAL A 89 -0.21 5.25 25.89
C VAL A 89 -0.70 5.66 24.51
N ILE A 90 -0.52 6.93 24.12
CA ILE A 90 -0.89 7.41 22.77
C ILE A 90 -0.01 6.75 21.71
N VAL A 91 1.29 6.64 21.97
CA VAL A 91 2.24 5.93 21.11
C VAL A 91 1.87 4.45 21.02
N LEU A 92 1.56 3.81 22.15
CA LEU A 92 1.17 2.40 22.19
C LEU A 92 -0.11 2.13 21.37
N ILE A 93 -1.16 2.92 21.57
CA ILE A 93 -2.43 2.76 20.84
C ILE A 93 -2.21 2.97 19.34
N THR A 94 -1.43 3.99 18.96
CA THR A 94 -1.19 4.29 17.54
C THR A 94 -0.34 3.22 16.86
N SER A 95 0.66 2.70 17.57
CA SER A 95 1.49 1.58 17.09
C SER A 95 0.64 0.31 16.94
N LEU A 96 -0.20 -0.02 17.92
CA LEU A 96 -1.08 -1.18 17.86
C LEU A 96 -2.08 -1.08 16.70
N LEU A 97 -2.70 0.09 16.51
CA LEU A 97 -3.63 0.32 15.41
C LEU A 97 -2.94 0.21 14.04
N SER A 98 -1.72 0.75 13.93
CA SER A 98 -0.91 0.64 12.70
C SER A 98 -0.53 -0.81 12.41
N ALA A 99 -0.16 -1.59 13.43
CA ALA A 99 0.14 -3.01 13.30
C ALA A 99 -1.09 -3.82 12.86
N MET A 100 -2.27 -3.53 13.42
CA MET A 100 -3.53 -4.17 13.00
C MET A 100 -3.88 -3.85 11.55
N CYS A 101 -3.73 -2.59 11.13
CA CYS A 101 -3.92 -2.20 9.74
C CYS A 101 -2.96 -2.95 8.81
N SER A 102 -1.67 -2.99 9.15
CA SER A 102 -0.66 -3.69 8.33
C SER A 102 -0.94 -5.20 8.22
N LEU A 103 -1.29 -5.85 9.34
CA LEU A 103 -1.66 -7.27 9.37
C LEU A 103 -2.87 -7.56 8.48
N SER A 104 -3.91 -6.71 8.53
CA SER A 104 -5.09 -6.85 7.67
C SER A 104 -4.73 -6.77 6.19
N GLY A 105 -3.75 -5.93 5.83
CA GLY A 105 -3.24 -5.81 4.47
C GLY A 105 -2.52 -7.07 4.00
N ILE A 106 -1.63 -7.61 4.82
CA ILE A 106 -0.89 -8.85 4.53
C ILE A 106 -1.87 -10.02 4.33
N ILE A 107 -2.84 -10.18 5.23
CA ILE A 107 -3.84 -11.25 5.14
C ILE A 107 -4.69 -11.08 3.87
N PHE A 108 -5.21 -9.88 3.62
CA PHE A 108 -6.05 -9.63 2.45
C PHE A 108 -5.32 -9.91 1.13
N GLN A 109 -4.07 -9.44 1.01
CA GLN A 109 -3.23 -9.66 -0.16
C GLN A 109 -2.88 -11.14 -0.36
N SER A 110 -2.55 -11.85 0.72
CA SER A 110 -2.22 -13.28 0.64
C SER A 110 -3.42 -14.13 0.25
N VAL A 111 -4.61 -13.84 0.78
CA VAL A 111 -5.85 -14.54 0.43
C VAL A 111 -6.19 -14.31 -1.04
N ILE A 112 -6.14 -13.08 -1.54
CA ILE A 112 -6.47 -12.82 -2.95
C ILE A 112 -5.46 -13.48 -3.88
N ASN A 113 -4.17 -13.41 -3.57
CA ASN A 113 -3.13 -14.06 -4.38
C ASN A 113 -3.24 -15.60 -4.43
N GLN A 114 -3.84 -16.24 -3.41
CA GLN A 114 -4.06 -17.70 -3.40
C GLN A 114 -5.12 -18.18 -4.39
N HIS A 115 -6.01 -17.30 -4.87
CA HIS A 115 -7.09 -17.67 -5.79
C HIS A 115 -6.65 -17.70 -7.27
N ALA A 116 -5.38 -17.41 -7.56
CA ALA A 116 -4.80 -17.62 -8.88
C ALA A 116 -4.67 -19.14 -9.18
N PRO A 117 -5.03 -19.64 -10.38
CA PRO A 117 -5.33 -18.89 -11.61
C PRO A 117 -6.82 -18.63 -11.88
N ALA A 118 -7.74 -18.94 -10.95
CA ALA A 118 -9.17 -18.72 -11.16
C ALA A 118 -9.56 -17.23 -11.11
N ARG A 119 -8.83 -16.43 -10.32
CA ARG A 119 -8.90 -14.97 -10.24
C ARG A 119 -7.49 -14.41 -10.32
N ASP A 120 -7.08 -13.91 -11.48
CA ASP A 120 -5.76 -13.30 -11.63
C ASP A 120 -5.78 -11.84 -11.15
N THR A 121 -4.71 -11.44 -10.46
CA THR A 121 -4.48 -10.07 -10.01
C THR A 121 -3.47 -9.37 -10.91
N LEU A 122 -3.28 -8.06 -10.73
CA LEU A 122 -2.29 -7.31 -11.51
C LEU A 122 -0.89 -7.87 -11.30
N GLN A 123 -0.57 -8.26 -10.06
CA GLN A 123 0.71 -8.81 -9.72
C GLN A 123 0.91 -10.19 -10.36
N THR A 124 0.00 -11.14 -10.15
CA THR A 124 0.18 -12.51 -10.66
C THR A 124 0.19 -12.55 -12.19
N TRP A 125 -0.67 -11.76 -12.84
CA TRP A 125 -0.74 -11.68 -14.29
C TRP A 125 0.51 -11.05 -14.90
N THR A 126 0.91 -9.85 -14.45
CA THR A 126 2.07 -9.15 -15.02
C THR A 126 3.38 -9.90 -14.77
N CYS A 127 3.52 -10.58 -13.62
CA CYS A 127 4.67 -11.43 -13.33
C CYS A 127 4.69 -12.74 -14.13
N ARG A 128 3.52 -13.33 -14.41
CA ARG A 128 3.44 -14.51 -15.30
C ARG A 128 3.88 -14.14 -16.71
N TRP A 129 3.40 -13.00 -17.22
CA TRP A 129 3.74 -12.52 -18.55
C TRP A 129 5.16 -11.99 -18.66
N SER A 130 5.73 -11.37 -17.62
CA SER A 130 7.14 -10.96 -17.65
C SER A 130 8.06 -12.15 -17.90
N ASN A 131 7.74 -13.31 -17.32
CA ASN A 131 8.50 -14.55 -17.53
C ASN A 131 8.15 -15.28 -18.84
N ALA A 132 6.96 -15.06 -19.41
CA ALA A 132 6.53 -15.68 -20.66
C ALA A 132 7.13 -15.03 -21.92
N SER A 133 7.92 -13.95 -21.78
CA SER A 133 8.16 -12.96 -22.83
C SER A 133 9.34 -13.18 -23.79
N ILE A 134 10.00 -14.34 -23.83
CA ILE A 134 11.11 -14.58 -24.80
C ILE A 134 10.78 -15.65 -25.85
N ASN A 135 9.85 -16.56 -25.60
CA ASN A 135 9.70 -17.76 -26.45
C ASN A 135 8.62 -17.68 -27.54
N GLN A 136 7.82 -16.61 -27.61
CA GLN A 136 6.64 -16.55 -28.50
C GLN A 136 6.59 -15.36 -29.49
N GLY A 137 7.71 -14.69 -29.78
CA GLY A 137 7.84 -13.76 -30.92
C GLY A 137 7.06 -12.43 -30.86
N GLN A 138 5.99 -12.35 -30.07
CA GLN A 138 5.30 -11.13 -29.66
C GLN A 138 5.28 -11.08 -28.13
N GLY A 139 6.35 -10.53 -27.56
CA GLY A 139 6.45 -10.40 -26.11
C GLY A 139 5.43 -9.37 -25.57
N PRO A 140 4.93 -9.54 -24.34
CA PRO A 140 4.17 -8.50 -23.64
C PRO A 140 4.96 -7.19 -23.61
N PRO A 141 4.26 -6.05 -23.44
CA PRO A 141 4.91 -4.75 -23.36
C PRO A 141 6.03 -4.78 -22.30
N ALA A 142 7.21 -4.24 -22.63
CA ALA A 142 8.39 -4.24 -21.75
C ALA A 142 8.10 -3.71 -20.32
N ARG A 143 7.04 -2.89 -20.18
CA ARG A 143 6.58 -2.35 -18.89
C ARG A 143 5.97 -3.39 -17.94
N PHE A 144 5.60 -4.60 -18.40
CA PHE A 144 5.04 -5.65 -17.54
C PHE A 144 6.06 -6.16 -16.51
N ALA A 145 7.34 -6.25 -16.90
CA ALA A 145 8.42 -6.60 -15.96
C ALA A 145 8.58 -5.53 -14.87
N THR A 146 8.52 -4.25 -15.24
CA THR A 146 8.56 -3.13 -14.29
C THR A 146 7.37 -3.16 -13.34
N ILE A 147 6.15 -3.38 -13.85
CA ILE A 147 4.94 -3.43 -13.02
C ILE A 147 4.99 -4.63 -12.07
N CYS A 148 5.42 -5.80 -12.53
CA CYS A 148 5.63 -6.96 -11.67
C CYS A 148 6.58 -6.64 -10.52
N GLN A 149 7.69 -5.96 -10.79
CA GLN A 149 8.64 -5.56 -9.75
C GLN A 149 8.05 -4.51 -8.79
N GLU A 150 7.30 -3.53 -9.30
CA GLU A 150 6.64 -2.48 -8.51
C GLU A 150 5.57 -3.05 -7.56
N THR A 151 4.70 -3.95 -8.05
CA THR A 151 3.67 -4.59 -7.23
C THR A 151 4.28 -5.54 -6.21
N ARG A 152 5.29 -6.31 -6.62
CA ARG A 152 6.03 -7.22 -5.73
C ARG A 152 6.74 -6.46 -4.62
N PHE A 153 7.38 -5.32 -4.94
CA PHE A 153 7.94 -4.43 -3.93
C PHE A 153 6.86 -3.92 -2.98
N ALA A 154 5.70 -3.49 -3.50
CA ALA A 154 4.59 -3.01 -2.67
C ALA A 154 4.14 -4.06 -1.65
N PHE A 155 4.02 -5.32 -2.07
CA PHE A 155 3.69 -6.45 -1.19
C PHE A 155 4.81 -6.76 -0.18
N PHE A 156 6.07 -6.84 -0.61
CA PHE A 156 7.15 -7.13 0.33
C PHE A 156 7.44 -5.99 1.31
N ALA A 157 7.15 -4.75 0.92
CA ALA A 157 7.29 -3.58 1.78
C ALA A 157 6.24 -3.53 2.91
N THR A 158 5.10 -4.23 2.82
CA THR A 158 4.16 -4.30 3.95
C THR A 158 4.70 -5.11 5.12
N ILE A 159 5.59 -6.07 4.88
CA ILE A 159 6.19 -6.91 5.93
C ILE A 159 7.02 -6.08 6.93
N PRO A 160 8.02 -5.27 6.51
CA PRO A 160 8.71 -4.40 7.43
C PRO A 160 7.76 -3.36 8.03
N VAL A 161 6.77 -2.83 7.30
CA VAL A 161 5.78 -1.89 7.86
C VAL A 161 4.97 -2.50 9.01
N PHE A 162 4.74 -3.82 9.02
CA PHE A 162 4.17 -4.52 10.17
C PHE A 162 5.15 -4.68 11.34
N ALA A 163 6.43 -4.89 11.04
CA ALA A 163 7.46 -5.15 12.05
C ALA A 163 7.99 -3.90 12.77
N ILE A 164 7.73 -2.69 12.25
CA ILE A 164 8.22 -1.40 12.78
C ILE A 164 7.06 -0.57 13.32
#